data_AF-A0A523XHY7-F1
#
_entry.id   AF-A0A523XHY7-F1
#
_cell.length_a   1.000
_cell.length_b   1.000
_cell.length_c   1.000
_cell.angle_alpha   90.00
_cell.angle_beta   90.00
_cell.angle_gamma   90.00
#
_symmetry.space_group_name_H-M   'P 1'
#
loop_
_entity.id
_entity.type
_entity.pdbx_description
1 polymer ?
#
loop_
_entity_poly.entity_id
_entity_poly.type
_entity_poly.pdbx_seq_one_letter_code
_entity_poly.pdbx_strand_id
1 'polypeptide(L)' 'MNGVGANIAEGYGRYHYQENIQFCRHSRGSICELIDDFNECFDEGYIDEEYEMK' A
#
# COMPACT_ATOMS: atom_id res chain seq x y z
N MET A 1 6.57 8.20 -6.26
CA MET A 1 5.70 7.09 -5.84
C MET A 1 4.34 7.69 -5.56
N ASN A 2 3.34 7.46 -6.42
CA ASN A 2 1.98 7.93 -6.17
C ASN A 2 1.41 7.09 -5.02
N GLY A 3 0.86 7.75 -3.98
CA GLY A 3 0.35 7.05 -2.80
C GLY A 3 -0.81 6.11 -3.12
N VAL A 4 -1.08 5.16 -2.22
CA VAL A 4 -2.13 4.13 -2.36
C VAL A 4 -3.48 4.73 -2.80
N GLY A 5 -3.89 5.85 -2.19
CA GLY A 5 -5.13 6.55 -2.52
C GLY A 5 -5.14 7.21 -3.91
N ALA A 6 -3.98 7.69 -4.39
CA ALA A 6 -3.87 8.29 -5.72
C ALA A 6 -4.05 7.23 -6.82
N ASN A 7 -3.40 6.07 -6.67
CA ASN A 7 -3.54 4.95 -7.61
C ASN A 7 -4.98 4.40 -7.64
N ILE A 8 -5.67 4.32 -6.49
CA ILE A 8 -7.08 3.89 -6.44
C ILE A 8 -8.01 4.92 -7.10
N ALA A 9 -7.80 6.22 -6.82
CA ALA A 9 -8.59 7.29 -7.42
C ALA A 9 -8.41 7.38 -8.94
N GLU A 10 -7.18 7.19 -9.44
CA GLU A 10 -6.86 7.16 -10.87
C GLU A 10 -7.50 5.97 -11.60
N GLY A 11 -7.64 4.83 -10.93
CA GLY A 11 -8.34 3.66 -11.46
C GLY A 11 -9.86 3.76 -11.40
N TYR A 12 -10.42 4.40 -10.37
CA TYR A 12 -11.87 4.52 -10.16
C TYR A 12 -12.58 5.34 -11.25
N GLY A 13 -11.90 6.32 -11.84
CA GLY A 13 -12.45 7.16 -12.92
C GLY A 13 -12.45 6.53 -14.31
N ARG A 14 -11.87 5.34 -14.50
CA ARG A 14 -11.72 4.71 -15.83
C ARG A 14 -12.75 3.59 -16.04
N TYR A 15 -13.54 3.70 -17.12
CA TYR A 15 -14.56 2.71 -17.51
C TYR A 15 -13.99 1.36 -18.01
N HIS A 16 -12.66 1.19 -17.98
CA HIS A 16 -11.99 -0.04 -18.40
C HIS A 16 -11.49 -0.83 -17.18
N TYR A 17 -12.23 -1.88 -16.84
CA TYR A 17 -11.92 -2.78 -15.71
C TYR A 17 -10.48 -3.32 -15.71
N GLN A 18 -9.88 -3.56 -16.88
CA GLN A 18 -8.50 -4.07 -16.98
C GLN A 18 -7.45 -3.07 -16.49
N GLU A 19 -7.64 -1.78 -16.77
CA GLU A 19 -6.72 -0.73 -16.33
C GLU A 19 -6.85 -0.51 -14.81
N ASN A 20 -8.09 -0.50 -14.30
CA ASN A 20 -8.35 -0.37 -12.87
C ASN A 20 -7.71 -1.52 -12.06
N ILE A 21 -7.72 -2.76 -12.58
CA ILE A 21 -7.03 -3.89 -11.94
C ILE A 21 -5.51 -3.66 -11.86
N GLN A 22 -4.89 -3.04 -12.87
CA GLN A 22 -3.45 -2.75 -12.84
C GLN A 22 -3.13 -1.71 -11.76
N PHE A 23 -3.93 -0.64 -11.65
CA PHE A 23 -3.78 0.34 -10.59
C PHE A 23 -3.96 -0.27 -9.20
N CYS A 24 -4.98 -1.11 -9.00
CA CYS A 24 -5.19 -1.83 -7.76
C CYS A 24 -4.02 -2.77 -7.41
N ARG A 25 -3.41 -3.44 -8.41
CA ARG A 25 -2.21 -4.26 -8.18
C ARG A 25 -1.03 -3.42 -7.72
N HIS A 26 -0.83 -2.25 -8.30
CA HIS A 26 0.23 -1.32 -7.90
C HIS A 26 -0.01 -0.80 -6.48
N SER A 27 -1.23 -0.35 -6.16
CA SER A 27 -1.62 0.03 -4.80
C SER A 27 -1.36 -1.07 -3.78
N ARG A 28 -1.68 -2.32 -4.12
CA ARG A 28 -1.44 -3.47 -3.25
C ARG A 28 0.05 -3.71 -3.00
N GLY A 29 0.89 -3.59 -4.04
CA GLY A 29 2.34 -3.69 -3.90
C GLY A 29 2.88 -2.65 -2.92
N SER A 30 2.48 -1.39 -3.07
CA SER A 30 2.91 -0.32 -2.16
C SER A 30 2.42 -0.49 -0.72
N ILE A 31 1.28 -1.15 -0.49
CA ILE A 31 0.85 -1.51 0.88
C ILE A 31 1.74 -2.60 1.46
N CYS A 32 2.07 -3.63 0.68
CA CYS A 32 2.97 -4.70 1.14
C CYS A 32 4.35 -4.14 1.51
N GLU A 33 4.91 -3.28 0.68
CA GLU A 33 6.19 -2.60 0.99
C GLU A 33 6.09 -1.80 2.30
N LEU A 34 5.00 -1.05 2.50
CA LEU A 34 4.79 -0.34 3.78
C LEU A 34 4.69 -1.30 4.97
N ILE A 35 3.97 -2.41 4.85
CA ILE A 35 3.85 -3.40 5.93
C ILE A 35 5.23 -3.98 6.27
N ASP A 36 6.01 -4.33 5.27
CA ASP A 36 7.37 -4.84 5.47
C ASP A 36 8.27 -3.79 6.14
N ASP A 37 8.22 -2.53 5.69
CA ASP A 37 8.94 -1.41 6.31
C ASP A 37 8.50 -1.20 7.77
N PHE A 38 7.20 -1.31 8.09
CA PHE A 38 6.69 -1.22 9.46
C PHE A 38 7.18 -2.37 10.34
N ASN A 39 7.22 -3.59 9.81
CA ASN A 39 7.74 -4.75 10.53
C ASN A 39 9.25 -4.61 10.79
N GLU A 40 10.03 -4.13 9.82
CA GLU A 40 11.46 -3.87 10.02
C GLU A 40 11.68 -2.73 11.03
N CYS A 41 10.85 -1.68 10.99
CA CYS A 41 10.85 -0.65 12.02
C CYS A 41 10.54 -1.19 13.42
N PHE A 42 9.65 -2.18 13.52
CA PHE A 42 9.32 -2.83 14.78
C PHE A 42 10.47 -3.69 15.29
N ASP A 43 11.06 -4.52 14.43
CA ASP A 43 12.18 -5.39 14.77
C ASP A 43 13.41 -4.60 15.24
N GLU A 44 13.65 -3.42 14.63
CA GLU A 44 14.73 -2.50 15.01
C GLU A 44 14.38 -1.60 16.22
N GLY A 45 13.16 -1.71 16.76
CA GLY A 45 12.70 -0.98 17.94
C GLY A 45 12.42 0.51 17.70
N TYR A 46 12.16 0.92 16.46
CA TYR A 46 11.74 2.28 16.12
C TYR A 46 10.27 2.56 16.45
N ILE A 47 9.44 1.52 16.60
CA ILE A 47 8.02 1.61 16.94
C ILE A 47 7.65 0.63 18.07
N ASP A 48 6.77 1.06 18.98
CA ASP A 48 6.28 0.24 20.09
C ASP A 48 5.27 -0.83 19.64
N GLU A 49 5.15 -1.94 20.40
CA GLU A 49 4.20 -3.07 20.16
C GLU A 49 2.74 -2.63 19.94
N GLU A 50 2.36 -1.44 20.40
CA GLU A 50 1.02 -0.87 20.15
C GLU A 50 0.71 -0.70 18.66
N TYR A 51 1.74 -0.58 17.80
CA TYR A 51 1.62 -0.40 16.36
C TYR A 51 1.95 -1.65 15.54
N GLU A 52 2.09 -2.83 16.16
CA GLU A 52 2.30 -4.08 15.44
C GLU A 52 1.08 -4.38 14.53
N MET A 53 1.30 -4.33 13.22
CA MET A 53 0.28 -4.59 12.21
C MET A 53 0.10 -6.11 12.05
N LYS A 54 -0.82 -6.71 12.83
CA LYS A 54 -1.25 -8.12 12.72
C LYS A 54 -2.20 -8.38 11.55
#